data_AF-A0A7X3YAM2-F1
#
_entry.id   AF-A0A7X3YAM2-F1
#
_cell.length_a   1.000
_cell.length_b   1.000
_cell.length_c   1.000
_cell.angle_alpha   90.00
_cell.angle_beta   90.00
_cell.angle_gamma   90.00
#
_symmetry.space_group_name_H-M   'P 1'
#
loop_
_entity.id
_entity.type
_entity.pdbx_description
1 polymer ?
#
loop_
_entity_poly.entity_id
_entity_poly.type
_entity_poly.pdbx_seq_one_letter_code
_entity_poly.pdbx_strand_id
1 'polypeptide(L)'
;DPLASRFDENDGLVWFDDVKVPWERVFVHRSPAMCARQFHATPGHIYQNYQAQIRLAVKFKFLVGLARRICETIGTVKMPPVAETLGMLAAQATAVETMLHGMEARGQQRGRYFVPDAHSVYAAQAYCQALYPRMVERVRGLAGGALIMLPSSERDLADPELAGILQSVQQSADGAPPVERVRLMKLAWDALGSEFAGRQTQYEMFYAGAPFVTRGHAFRTYDWKGADALVAAISDSAAQMRTDPA
;
A
#
# COMPACT_ATOMS: atom_id res chain seq x y z
N ASP A 1 -10.60 -19.25 -3.89
CA ASP A 1 -9.81 -18.07 -3.51
C ASP A 1 -10.65 -17.08 -2.71
N PRO A 2 -10.30 -16.81 -1.43
CA PRO A 2 -11.15 -16.08 -0.49
C PRO A 2 -11.20 -14.56 -0.71
N LEU A 3 -10.19 -13.96 -1.34
CA LEU A 3 -10.15 -12.54 -1.67
C LEU A 3 -10.72 -12.30 -3.07
N ALA A 4 -10.20 -13.01 -4.07
CA ALA A 4 -10.60 -12.85 -5.46
C ALA A 4 -12.11 -13.05 -5.67
N SER A 5 -12.73 -13.99 -4.96
CA SER A 5 -14.18 -14.27 -5.08
C SER A 5 -15.10 -13.14 -4.58
N ARG A 6 -14.58 -12.14 -3.87
CA ARG A 6 -15.40 -11.12 -3.18
C ARG A 6 -14.92 -9.70 -3.35
N PHE A 7 -13.65 -9.50 -3.67
CA PHE A 7 -13.01 -8.18 -3.72
C PHE A 7 -12.36 -7.90 -5.07
N ASP A 8 -12.63 -8.72 -6.10
CA ASP A 8 -12.16 -8.43 -7.45
C ASP A 8 -12.93 -7.24 -8.04
N GLU A 9 -12.17 -6.25 -8.49
CA GLU A 9 -12.68 -5.02 -9.10
C GLU A 9 -12.26 -5.04 -10.56
N ASN A 10 -13.19 -5.37 -11.46
CA ASN A 10 -12.88 -5.52 -12.88
C ASN A 10 -12.42 -4.18 -13.51
N ASP A 11 -11.23 -4.19 -14.10
CA ASP A 11 -10.68 -3.04 -14.83
C ASP A 11 -11.30 -2.95 -16.24
N GLY A 12 -12.55 -2.49 -16.31
CA GLY A 12 -13.32 -2.41 -17.55
C GLY A 12 -12.93 -1.24 -18.45
N LEU A 13 -12.78 -1.50 -19.75
CA LEU A 13 -12.66 -0.45 -20.76
C LEU A 13 -14.04 0.18 -21.03
N VAL A 14 -14.12 1.51 -20.95
CA VAL A 14 -15.34 2.25 -21.23
C VAL A 14 -15.22 2.91 -22.61
N TRP A 15 -16.08 2.50 -23.54
CA TRP A 15 -16.16 3.04 -24.90
C TRP A 15 -17.43 3.87 -25.06
N PHE A 16 -17.30 5.10 -25.59
CA PHE A 16 -18.42 5.98 -25.88
C PHE A 16 -18.58 6.10 -27.40
N ASP A 17 -19.65 5.52 -27.95
CA ASP A 17 -20.02 5.65 -29.36
C ASP A 17 -21.18 6.65 -29.52
N ASP A 18 -20.88 7.81 -30.12
CA ASP A 18 -21.78 8.96 -30.32
C ASP A 18 -22.76 9.23 -29.15
N VAL A 19 -22.23 9.21 -27.91
CA VAL A 19 -23.04 9.37 -26.70
C VAL A 19 -23.42 10.84 -26.52
N LYS A 20 -24.73 11.12 -26.62
CA LYS A 20 -25.29 12.43 -26.27
C LYS A 20 -25.20 12.67 -24.76
N VAL A 21 -24.35 13.61 -24.34
CA VAL A 21 -24.27 14.08 -22.94
C VAL A 21 -25.21 15.28 -22.75
N PRO A 22 -26.26 15.17 -21.92
CA PRO A 22 -27.14 16.29 -21.60
C PRO A 22 -26.39 17.44 -20.92
N TRP A 23 -26.79 18.70 -21.18
CA TRP A 23 -26.08 19.89 -20.68
C TRP A 23 -26.03 19.95 -19.15
N GLU A 24 -27.04 19.43 -18.45
CA GLU A 24 -27.08 19.33 -17.00
C GLU A 24 -26.03 18.37 -16.41
N ARG A 25 -25.37 17.55 -17.25
CA ARG A 25 -24.26 16.66 -16.87
C ARG A 25 -22.90 17.18 -17.32
N VAL A 26 -22.83 18.39 -17.89
CA VAL A 26 -21.57 18.99 -18.36
C VAL A 26 -20.97 19.89 -17.28
N PHE A 27 -19.79 19.52 -16.79
CA PHE A 27 -19.06 20.29 -15.77
C PHE A 27 -17.96 21.20 -16.35
N VAL A 28 -17.25 20.72 -17.38
CA VAL A 28 -16.22 21.48 -18.10
C VAL A 28 -16.42 21.26 -19.60
N HIS A 29 -16.56 22.33 -20.37
CA HIS A 29 -16.77 22.27 -21.81
C HIS A 29 -15.72 23.12 -22.54
N ARG A 30 -14.92 22.47 -23.41
CA ARG A 30 -13.93 23.10 -24.31
C ARG A 30 -13.00 24.12 -23.64
N SER A 31 -12.60 23.88 -22.39
CA SER A 31 -11.70 24.77 -21.64
C SER A 31 -10.48 24.03 -21.09
N PRO A 32 -9.34 24.05 -21.83
CA PRO A 32 -8.11 23.40 -21.39
C PRO A 32 -7.61 23.90 -20.01
N ALA A 33 -7.76 25.20 -19.74
CA ALA A 33 -7.37 25.80 -18.47
C ALA A 33 -8.18 25.24 -17.29
N MET A 34 -9.49 25.05 -17.46
CA MET A 34 -10.33 24.44 -16.42
C MET A 34 -10.03 22.95 -16.26
N CYS A 35 -9.78 22.21 -17.36
CA CYS A 35 -9.38 20.80 -17.29
C CYS A 35 -8.09 20.61 -16.47
N ALA A 36 -7.11 21.51 -16.58
CA ALA A 36 -5.89 21.46 -15.78
C ALA A 36 -6.16 21.82 -14.31
N ARG A 37 -7.03 22.79 -14.05
CA ARG A 37 -7.32 23.29 -12.70
C ARG A 37 -8.22 22.38 -11.87
N GLN A 38 -9.11 21.58 -12.49
CA GLN A 38 -10.16 20.86 -11.78
C GLN A 38 -9.63 19.96 -10.64
N PHE A 39 -8.47 19.33 -10.83
CA PHE A 39 -7.86 18.43 -9.84
C PHE A 39 -6.95 19.14 -8.84
N HIS A 40 -6.19 20.15 -9.26
CA HIS A 40 -5.13 20.75 -8.43
C HIS A 40 -5.47 22.14 -7.86
N ALA A 41 -6.44 22.86 -8.43
CA ALA A 41 -6.94 24.11 -7.85
C ALA A 41 -8.03 23.87 -6.79
N THR A 42 -8.59 22.66 -6.74
CA THR A 42 -9.53 22.20 -5.72
C THR A 42 -8.86 21.16 -4.81
N PRO A 43 -9.41 20.87 -3.62
CA PRO A 43 -8.93 19.76 -2.79
C PRO A 43 -9.26 18.38 -3.36
N GLY A 44 -9.91 18.26 -4.53
CA GLY A 44 -10.40 16.98 -5.05
C GLY A 44 -9.31 15.92 -5.15
N HIS A 45 -8.13 16.28 -5.68
CA HIS A 45 -7.00 15.35 -5.76
C HIS A 45 -6.43 14.99 -4.38
N ILE A 46 -6.50 15.89 -3.39
CA ILE A 46 -6.06 15.61 -2.02
C ILE A 46 -7.01 14.60 -1.37
N TYR A 47 -8.32 14.80 -1.46
CA TYR A 47 -9.32 13.90 -0.86
C TYR A 47 -9.30 12.50 -1.47
N GLN A 48 -9.20 12.39 -2.79
CA GLN A 48 -9.08 11.10 -3.46
C GLN A 48 -7.87 10.32 -2.94
N ASN A 49 -6.71 10.99 -2.85
CA ASN A 49 -5.49 10.32 -2.40
C ASN A 49 -5.48 10.06 -0.89
N TYR A 50 -6.10 10.92 -0.08
CA TYR A 50 -6.30 10.68 1.35
C TYR A 50 -7.09 9.40 1.59
N GLN A 51 -8.20 9.19 0.89
CA GLN A 51 -8.97 7.93 0.96
C GLN A 51 -8.10 6.73 0.54
N ALA A 52 -7.31 6.87 -0.52
CA ALA A 52 -6.43 5.80 -0.99
C ALA A 52 -5.36 5.45 0.05
N GLN A 53 -4.82 6.44 0.79
CA GLN A 53 -3.87 6.21 1.88
C GLN A 53 -4.51 5.48 3.06
N ILE A 54 -5.74 5.84 3.48
CA ILE A 54 -6.46 5.12 4.53
C ILE A 54 -6.60 3.64 4.17
N ARG A 55 -7.10 3.35 2.96
CA ARG A 55 -7.30 1.98 2.47
C ARG A 55 -5.98 1.20 2.46
N LEU A 56 -4.89 1.82 2.00
CA LEU A 56 -3.58 1.18 1.91
C LEU A 56 -2.96 0.91 3.28
N ALA A 57 -3.14 1.81 4.27
CA ALA A 57 -2.71 1.58 5.64
C ALA A 57 -3.34 0.32 6.24
N VAL A 58 -4.65 0.12 6.04
CA VAL A 58 -5.36 -1.10 6.46
C VAL A 58 -4.81 -2.34 5.75
N LYS A 59 -4.52 -2.23 4.44
CA LYS A 59 -3.95 -3.32 3.65
C LYS A 59 -2.55 -3.71 4.15
N PHE A 60 -1.70 -2.75 4.52
CA PHE A 60 -0.40 -3.04 5.12
C PHE A 60 -0.53 -3.74 6.47
N LYS A 61 -1.45 -3.30 7.34
CA LYS A 61 -1.74 -3.97 8.62
C LYS A 61 -2.19 -5.42 8.40
N PHE A 62 -3.04 -5.67 7.41
CA PHE A 62 -3.44 -7.02 7.00
C PHE A 62 -2.23 -7.86 6.58
N LEU A 63 -1.35 -7.34 5.72
CA LEU A 63 -0.16 -8.06 5.25
C LEU A 63 0.81 -8.41 6.39
N VAL A 64 1.01 -7.50 7.35
CA VAL A 64 1.84 -7.77 8.54
C VAL A 64 1.23 -8.87 9.40
N GLY A 65 -0.09 -8.80 9.66
CA GLY A 65 -0.80 -9.84 10.41
C GLY A 65 -0.75 -11.20 9.72
N LEU A 66 -0.93 -11.22 8.40
CA LEU A 66 -0.81 -12.42 7.57
C LEU A 66 0.61 -13.00 7.64
N ALA A 67 1.65 -12.17 7.49
CA ALA A 67 3.05 -12.61 7.57
C ALA A 67 3.38 -13.26 8.91
N ARG A 68 2.95 -12.64 10.01
CA ARG A 68 3.15 -13.19 11.35
C ARG A 68 2.46 -14.54 11.52
N ARG A 69 1.19 -14.65 11.11
CA ARG A 69 0.43 -15.91 11.21
C ARG A 69 1.05 -17.02 10.37
N ILE A 70 1.54 -16.71 9.17
CA ILE A 70 2.29 -17.67 8.36
C ILE A 70 3.49 -18.21 9.14
N CYS A 71 4.33 -17.32 9.68
CA CYS A 71 5.52 -17.70 10.45
C CYS A 71 5.21 -18.50 11.72
N GLU A 72 4.10 -18.21 12.40
CA GLU A 72 3.62 -18.98 13.57
C GLU A 72 3.19 -20.39 13.13
N THR A 73 2.39 -20.50 12.08
CA THR A 73 1.88 -21.78 11.56
C THR A 73 2.97 -22.67 10.97
N ILE A 74 4.02 -22.12 10.35
CA ILE A 74 5.19 -22.89 9.86
C ILE A 74 6.29 -23.09 10.91
N GLY A 75 6.20 -22.44 12.07
CA GLY A 75 7.14 -22.62 13.19
C GLY A 75 8.43 -21.82 13.12
N THR A 76 8.52 -20.82 12.24
CA THR A 76 9.74 -20.03 12.04
C THR A 76 9.74 -18.71 12.82
N VAL A 77 8.61 -18.32 13.42
CA VAL A 77 8.44 -17.01 14.10
C VAL A 77 9.50 -16.69 15.17
N LYS A 78 10.05 -17.72 15.84
CA LYS A 78 11.06 -17.56 16.89
C LYS A 78 12.50 -17.44 16.36
N MET A 79 12.72 -17.65 15.06
CA MET A 79 14.05 -17.52 14.46
C MET A 79 14.44 -16.04 14.41
N PRO A 80 15.63 -15.64 14.91
CA PRO A 80 16.01 -14.23 14.96
C PRO A 80 15.91 -13.48 13.60
N PRO A 81 16.36 -14.05 12.46
CA PRO A 81 16.21 -13.38 11.16
C PRO A 81 14.74 -13.18 10.72
N VAL A 82 13.84 -14.08 11.12
CA VAL A 82 12.41 -13.98 10.84
C VAL A 82 11.77 -12.90 11.71
N ALA A 83 12.10 -12.88 13.01
CA ALA A 83 11.64 -11.86 13.93
C ALA A 83 12.09 -10.45 13.52
N GLU A 84 13.34 -10.31 13.05
CA GLU A 84 13.87 -9.07 12.46
C GLU A 84 13.03 -8.61 11.26
N THR A 85 12.77 -9.52 10.32
CA THR A 85 11.97 -9.20 9.11
C THR A 85 10.54 -8.81 9.47
N LEU A 86 9.89 -9.53 10.39
CA LEU A 86 8.55 -9.21 10.89
C LEU A 86 8.54 -7.85 11.62
N GLY A 87 9.57 -7.56 12.40
CA GLY A 87 9.74 -6.28 13.08
C GLY A 87 9.85 -5.11 12.10
N MET A 88 10.62 -5.27 11.02
CA MET A 88 10.73 -4.27 9.96
C MET A 88 9.39 -4.09 9.21
N LEU A 89 8.67 -5.18 8.91
CA LEU A 89 7.35 -5.10 8.29
C LEU A 89 6.35 -4.34 9.18
N ALA A 90 6.38 -4.59 10.49
CA ALA A 90 5.56 -3.87 11.47
C ALA A 90 5.93 -2.37 11.51
N ALA A 91 7.22 -2.04 11.59
CA ALA A 91 7.68 -0.65 11.59
C ALA A 91 7.24 0.11 10.32
N GLN A 92 7.30 -0.54 9.16
CA GLN A 92 6.85 0.05 7.90
C GLN A 92 5.34 0.29 7.86
N ALA A 93 4.52 -0.66 8.31
CA ALA A 93 3.08 -0.47 8.40
C ALA A 93 2.72 0.67 9.37
N THR A 94 3.38 0.73 10.54
CA THR A 94 3.20 1.82 11.52
C THR A 94 3.64 3.17 10.95
N ALA A 95 4.70 3.22 10.15
CA ALA A 95 5.13 4.46 9.49
C ALA A 95 4.04 4.99 8.54
N VAL A 96 3.41 4.12 7.75
CA VAL A 96 2.30 4.52 6.86
C VAL A 96 1.08 4.99 7.66
N GLU A 97 0.71 4.29 8.75
CA GLU A 97 -0.35 4.74 9.67
C GLU A 97 -0.03 6.10 10.30
N THR A 98 1.24 6.34 10.66
CA THR A 98 1.68 7.62 11.21
C THR A 98 1.66 8.75 10.18
N MET A 99 2.00 8.46 8.91
CA MET A 99 1.85 9.43 7.82
C MET A 99 0.39 9.87 7.65
N LEU A 100 -0.57 8.96 7.84
CA LEU A 100 -2.00 9.27 7.83
C LEU A 100 -2.40 10.24 8.96
N HIS A 101 -1.98 9.96 10.19
CA HIS A 101 -2.20 10.90 11.29
C HIS A 101 -1.49 12.24 11.05
N GLY A 102 -0.30 12.21 10.46
CA GLY A 102 0.48 13.41 10.14
C GLY A 102 -0.22 14.32 9.12
N MET A 103 -0.78 13.75 8.05
CA MET A 103 -1.51 14.56 7.04
C MET A 103 -2.81 15.15 7.60
N GLU A 104 -3.45 14.49 8.57
CA GLU A 104 -4.61 15.03 9.27
C GLU A 104 -4.20 16.15 10.23
N ALA A 105 -3.18 15.93 11.07
CA ALA A 105 -2.72 16.91 12.04
C ALA A 105 -2.17 18.19 11.38
N ARG A 106 -1.53 18.07 10.22
CA ARG A 106 -0.99 19.19 9.43
C ARG A 106 -2.02 19.83 8.49
N GLY A 107 -3.24 19.28 8.43
CA GLY A 107 -4.29 19.78 7.55
C GLY A 107 -4.75 21.20 7.92
N GLN A 108 -5.58 21.78 7.05
CA GLN A 108 -6.06 23.15 7.21
C GLN A 108 -7.54 23.28 6.86
N GLN A 109 -8.20 24.26 7.47
CA GLN A 109 -9.57 24.64 7.10
C GLN A 109 -9.57 25.38 5.75
N ARG A 110 -10.52 25.02 4.88
CA ARG A 110 -10.82 25.68 3.61
C ARG A 110 -12.32 25.97 3.55
N GLY A 111 -12.72 27.14 4.02
CA GLY A 111 -14.12 27.49 4.22
C GLY A 111 -14.75 26.58 5.28
N ARG A 112 -15.80 25.85 4.92
CA ARG A 112 -16.52 24.91 5.81
C ARG A 112 -15.93 23.49 5.84
N TYR A 113 -14.82 23.24 5.13
CA TYR A 113 -14.26 21.90 4.96
C TYR A 113 -12.83 21.84 5.51
N PHE A 114 -12.48 20.73 6.14
CA PHE A 114 -11.11 20.44 6.53
C PHE A 114 -10.38 19.65 5.45
N VAL A 115 -9.19 20.09 5.05
CA VAL A 115 -8.38 19.49 3.98
C VAL A 115 -7.07 18.98 4.57
N PRO A 116 -6.73 17.68 4.40
CA PRO A 116 -5.44 17.14 4.81
C PRO A 116 -4.26 17.86 4.14
N ASP A 117 -3.10 17.82 4.78
CA ASP A 117 -1.88 18.43 4.23
C ASP A 117 -1.49 17.80 2.88
N ALA A 118 -1.40 18.65 1.86
CA ALA A 118 -1.14 18.22 0.50
C ALA A 118 0.23 17.54 0.37
N HIS A 119 1.26 18.11 1.00
CA HIS A 119 2.60 17.55 0.90
C HIS A 119 2.67 16.16 1.56
N SER A 120 2.12 16.01 2.76
CA SER A 120 2.08 14.74 3.47
C SER A 120 1.34 13.65 2.67
N VAL A 121 0.22 14.00 2.01
CA VAL A 121 -0.50 13.06 1.12
C VAL A 121 0.38 12.58 -0.04
N TYR A 122 1.08 13.50 -0.73
CA TYR A 122 1.92 13.14 -1.88
C TYR A 122 3.21 12.41 -1.48
N ALA A 123 3.78 12.75 -0.32
CA ALA A 123 4.90 12.03 0.25
C ALA A 123 4.53 10.58 0.59
N ALA A 124 3.38 10.38 1.27
CA ALA A 124 2.87 9.05 1.59
C ALA A 124 2.60 8.23 0.31
N GLN A 125 2.03 8.84 -0.71
CA GLN A 125 1.79 8.19 -2.00
C GLN A 125 3.08 7.71 -2.67
N ALA A 126 4.07 8.59 -2.83
CA ALA A 126 5.34 8.24 -3.46
C ALA A 126 6.10 7.16 -2.67
N TYR A 127 6.04 7.23 -1.34
CA TYR A 127 6.64 6.23 -0.45
C TYR A 127 5.94 4.86 -0.58
N CYS A 128 4.62 4.83 -0.46
CA CYS A 128 3.84 3.59 -0.45
C CYS A 128 3.89 2.85 -1.80
N GLN A 129 3.92 3.59 -2.91
CA GLN A 129 4.07 3.02 -4.27
C GLN A 129 5.36 2.19 -4.40
N ALA A 130 6.45 2.62 -3.76
CA ALA A 130 7.71 1.87 -3.74
C ALA A 130 7.74 0.77 -2.66
N LEU A 131 7.00 0.96 -1.56
CA LEU A 131 6.98 0.06 -0.42
C LEU A 131 6.15 -1.21 -0.69
N TYR A 132 4.97 -1.07 -1.31
CA TYR A 132 4.02 -2.18 -1.48
C TYR A 132 4.63 -3.45 -2.12
N PRO A 133 5.27 -3.38 -3.30
CA PRO A 133 5.87 -4.58 -3.91
C PRO A 133 6.96 -5.22 -3.02
N ARG A 134 7.73 -4.40 -2.29
CA ARG A 134 8.75 -4.90 -1.35
C ARG A 134 8.13 -5.62 -0.15
N MET A 135 7.00 -5.14 0.35
CA MET A 135 6.28 -5.84 1.42
C MET A 135 5.74 -7.18 0.91
N VAL A 136 5.12 -7.22 -0.27
CA VAL A 136 4.66 -8.48 -0.89
C VAL A 136 5.82 -9.47 -1.03
N GLU A 137 6.95 -9.03 -1.57
CA GLU A 137 8.15 -9.85 -1.73
C GLU A 137 8.67 -10.41 -0.40
N ARG A 138 8.76 -9.58 0.64
CA ARG A 138 9.20 -10.02 1.97
C ARG A 138 8.25 -11.04 2.59
N VAL A 139 6.94 -10.85 2.47
CA VAL A 139 5.96 -11.82 2.99
C VAL A 139 6.05 -13.14 2.23
N ARG A 140 6.24 -13.10 0.91
CA ARG A 140 6.49 -14.31 0.11
C ARG A 140 7.78 -15.03 0.55
N GLY A 141 8.85 -14.27 0.81
CA GLY A 141 10.11 -14.81 1.32
C GLY A 141 9.96 -15.51 2.68
N LEU A 142 9.19 -14.92 3.59
CA LEU A 142 8.87 -15.52 4.89
C LEU A 142 8.06 -16.82 4.77
N ALA A 143 7.17 -16.91 3.78
CA ALA A 143 6.33 -18.09 3.57
C ALA A 143 7.07 -19.25 2.90
N GLY A 144 8.11 -18.97 2.09
CA GLY A 144 8.86 -19.97 1.35
C GLY A 144 7.98 -20.87 0.50
N GLY A 145 8.27 -22.18 0.48
CA GLY A 145 7.50 -23.17 -0.28
C GLY A 145 6.10 -23.50 0.28
N ALA A 146 5.72 -22.98 1.45
CA ALA A 146 4.45 -23.33 2.07
C ALA A 146 3.23 -22.92 1.25
N LEU A 147 3.37 -21.91 0.38
CA LEU A 147 2.27 -21.40 -0.45
C LEU A 147 1.93 -22.27 -1.66
N ILE A 148 2.82 -23.18 -2.07
CA ILE A 148 2.62 -24.02 -3.26
C ILE A 148 2.29 -25.48 -2.91
N MET A 149 2.59 -25.91 -1.68
CA MET A 149 2.30 -27.27 -1.20
C MET A 149 0.89 -27.35 -0.62
N LEU A 150 -0.13 -27.08 -1.44
CA LEU A 150 -1.54 -27.03 -1.03
C LEU A 150 -2.41 -27.95 -1.88
N PRO A 151 -3.52 -28.48 -1.34
CA PRO A 151 -4.50 -29.21 -2.14
C PRO A 151 -5.06 -28.31 -3.26
N SER A 152 -5.53 -28.94 -4.33
CA SER A 152 -6.07 -28.24 -5.49
C SER A 152 -7.33 -27.43 -5.11
N SER A 153 -8.24 -28.06 -4.37
CA SER A 153 -9.53 -27.49 -3.99
C SER A 153 -10.08 -28.11 -2.70
N GLU A 154 -11.19 -27.57 -2.21
CA GLU A 154 -11.92 -28.17 -1.09
C GLU A 154 -12.49 -29.57 -1.40
N ARG A 155 -12.63 -29.93 -2.68
CA ARG A 155 -13.11 -31.26 -3.08
C ARG A 155 -12.14 -32.36 -2.66
N ASP A 156 -10.85 -32.04 -2.56
CA ASP A 156 -9.82 -32.97 -2.07
C ASP A 156 -10.05 -33.33 -0.58
N LEU A 157 -10.82 -32.51 0.16
CA LEU A 157 -11.20 -32.81 1.55
C LEU A 157 -12.43 -33.73 1.64
N ALA A 158 -13.19 -33.88 0.56
CA ALA A 158 -14.36 -34.76 0.52
C ALA A 158 -13.97 -36.22 0.23
N ASP A 159 -12.80 -36.44 -0.36
CA ASP A 159 -12.22 -37.77 -0.56
C ASP A 159 -11.54 -38.24 0.75
N PRO A 160 -11.97 -39.37 1.35
CA PRO A 160 -11.41 -39.83 2.62
C PRO A 160 -9.92 -40.18 2.57
N GLU A 161 -9.41 -40.66 1.43
CA GLU A 161 -8.00 -41.01 1.26
C GLU A 161 -7.14 -39.75 1.22
N LEU A 162 -7.51 -38.79 0.36
CA LEU A 162 -6.80 -37.50 0.26
C LEU A 162 -6.89 -36.69 1.56
N ALA A 163 -8.05 -36.72 2.23
CA ALA A 163 -8.21 -36.10 3.54
C ALA A 163 -7.25 -36.75 4.57
N GLY A 164 -7.12 -38.07 4.58
CA GLY A 164 -6.16 -38.78 5.43
C GLY A 164 -4.71 -38.36 5.17
N ILE A 165 -4.32 -38.26 3.89
CA ILE A 165 -2.99 -37.77 3.49
C ILE A 165 -2.78 -36.34 4.00
N LEU A 166 -3.72 -35.44 3.73
CA LEU A 166 -3.67 -34.05 4.18
C LEU A 166 -3.49 -33.94 5.69
N GLN A 167 -4.22 -34.75 6.46
CA GLN A 167 -4.08 -34.81 7.92
C GLN A 167 -2.67 -35.22 8.33
N SER A 168 -1.99 -36.10 7.59
CA SER A 168 -0.62 -36.51 7.93
C SER A 168 0.47 -35.51 7.53
N VAL A 169 0.29 -34.76 6.44
CA VAL A 169 1.36 -33.91 5.86
C VAL A 169 1.21 -32.41 6.10
N GLN A 170 -0.01 -31.90 6.34
CA GLN A 170 -0.26 -30.47 6.56
C GLN A 170 -0.23 -30.10 8.05
N GLN A 171 0.80 -30.54 8.76
CA GLN A 171 0.96 -30.26 10.19
C GLN A 171 1.38 -28.81 10.45
N SER A 172 0.90 -28.23 11.55
CA SER A 172 1.18 -26.84 11.94
C SER A 172 2.00 -26.81 13.23
N ALA A 173 3.00 -25.93 13.28
CA ALA A 173 3.85 -25.81 14.47
C ALA A 173 3.14 -25.15 15.67
N ASP A 174 2.08 -24.39 15.40
CA ASP A 174 1.20 -23.76 16.39
C ASP A 174 0.09 -24.70 16.91
N GLY A 175 0.04 -25.94 16.42
CA GLY A 175 -1.00 -26.91 16.76
C GLY A 175 -2.34 -26.69 16.05
N ALA A 176 -2.44 -25.75 15.10
CA ALA A 176 -3.65 -25.54 14.32
C ALA A 176 -3.98 -26.78 13.46
N PRO A 177 -5.28 -27.14 13.33
CA PRO A 177 -5.69 -28.26 12.49
C PRO A 177 -5.18 -28.13 11.04
N PRO A 178 -4.85 -29.25 10.37
CA PRO A 178 -4.36 -29.22 8.98
C PRO A 178 -5.22 -28.44 7.99
N VAL A 179 -6.55 -28.48 8.15
CA VAL A 179 -7.48 -27.70 7.32
C VAL A 179 -7.33 -26.19 7.55
N GLU A 180 -7.06 -25.74 8.78
CA GLU A 180 -6.86 -24.33 9.07
C GLU A 180 -5.55 -23.80 8.50
N ARG A 181 -4.49 -24.61 8.54
CA ARG A 181 -3.24 -24.32 7.83
C ARG A 181 -3.48 -24.11 6.35
N VAL A 182 -4.19 -25.04 5.70
CA VAL A 182 -4.51 -24.92 4.27
C VAL A 182 -5.33 -23.66 3.98
N ARG A 183 -6.33 -23.34 4.80
CA ARG A 183 -7.12 -22.11 4.66
C ARG A 183 -6.24 -20.85 4.75
N LEU A 184 -5.34 -20.79 5.73
CA LEU A 184 -4.42 -19.67 5.89
C LEU A 184 -3.48 -19.53 4.68
N MET A 185 -2.90 -20.63 4.20
CA MET A 185 -1.97 -20.61 3.08
C MET A 185 -2.67 -20.30 1.74
N LYS A 186 -3.92 -20.74 1.54
CA LYS A 186 -4.74 -20.34 0.39
C LYS A 186 -5.07 -18.85 0.43
N LEU A 187 -5.42 -18.29 1.60
CA LEU A 187 -5.59 -16.84 1.79
C LEU A 187 -4.29 -16.09 1.48
N ALA A 188 -3.15 -16.61 1.96
CA ALA A 188 -1.85 -16.02 1.72
C ALA A 188 -1.48 -16.02 0.23
N TRP A 189 -1.68 -17.14 -0.45
CA TRP A 189 -1.47 -17.22 -1.89
C TRP A 189 -2.36 -16.23 -2.65
N ASP A 190 -3.63 -16.11 -2.27
CA ASP A 190 -4.56 -15.19 -2.90
C ASP A 190 -4.25 -13.71 -2.62
N ALA A 191 -3.49 -13.41 -1.56
CA ALA A 191 -3.02 -12.06 -1.25
C ALA A 191 -1.68 -11.70 -1.93
N LEU A 192 -0.89 -12.70 -2.34
CA LEU A 192 0.53 -12.53 -2.68
C LEU A 192 0.94 -13.08 -4.05
N GLY A 193 0.19 -14.02 -4.62
CA GLY A 193 0.63 -14.80 -5.78
C GLY A 193 -0.43 -15.25 -6.78
N SER A 194 -1.72 -15.13 -6.47
CA SER A 194 -2.79 -15.35 -7.46
C SER A 194 -2.79 -14.25 -8.55
N GLU A 195 -3.57 -14.46 -9.61
CA GLU A 195 -3.81 -13.42 -10.62
C GLU A 195 -4.38 -12.14 -9.99
N PHE A 196 -5.34 -12.29 -9.07
CA PHE A 196 -5.86 -11.19 -8.26
C PHE A 196 -4.75 -10.45 -7.50
N ALA A 197 -3.85 -11.17 -6.83
CA ALA A 197 -2.71 -10.56 -6.13
C ALA A 197 -1.73 -9.85 -7.07
N GLY A 198 -1.48 -10.41 -8.25
CA GLY A 198 -0.66 -9.81 -9.30
C GLY A 198 -1.27 -8.48 -9.77
N ARG A 199 -2.56 -8.49 -10.11
CA ARG A 199 -3.34 -7.29 -10.45
C ARG A 199 -3.31 -6.25 -9.31
N GLN A 200 -3.51 -6.68 -8.07
CA GLN A 200 -3.43 -5.80 -6.90
C GLN A 200 -2.03 -5.17 -6.74
N THR A 201 -0.96 -5.92 -7.01
CA THR A 201 0.41 -5.37 -6.98
C THR A 201 0.62 -4.33 -8.08
N GLN A 202 0.16 -4.62 -9.29
CA GLN A 202 0.17 -3.67 -10.40
C GLN A 202 -0.64 -2.41 -10.05
N TYR A 203 -1.82 -2.56 -9.45
CA TYR A 203 -2.66 -1.45 -9.01
C TYR A 203 -1.92 -0.55 -8.02
N GLU A 204 -1.38 -1.10 -6.92
CA GLU A 204 -0.70 -0.26 -5.90
C GLU A 204 0.56 0.43 -6.45
N MET A 205 1.19 -0.16 -7.47
CA MET A 205 2.33 0.43 -8.16
C MET A 205 1.96 1.55 -9.13
N PHE A 206 0.72 1.66 -9.61
CA PHE A 206 0.41 2.56 -10.73
C PHE A 206 -0.95 3.29 -10.65
N TYR A 207 -1.80 3.06 -9.65
CA TYR A 207 -3.12 3.68 -9.55
C TYR A 207 -3.06 5.22 -9.55
N ALA A 208 -1.97 5.77 -9.05
CA ALA A 208 -1.69 7.20 -8.97
C ALA A 208 -0.86 7.74 -10.16
N GLY A 209 -0.61 6.90 -11.16
CA GLY A 209 0.30 7.16 -12.27
C GLY A 209 1.71 6.60 -12.06
N ALA A 210 2.55 6.79 -13.08
CA ALA A 210 3.93 6.33 -13.07
C ALA A 210 4.76 6.99 -11.95
N PRO A 211 5.84 6.35 -11.45
CA PRO A 211 6.59 6.85 -10.30
C PRO A 211 7.12 8.29 -10.43
N PHE A 212 7.42 8.77 -11.64
CA PHE A 212 7.88 10.15 -11.84
C PHE A 212 6.76 11.17 -11.58
N VAL A 213 5.49 10.79 -11.75
CA VAL A 213 4.33 11.64 -11.51
C VAL A 213 4.16 11.88 -10.02
N THR A 214 4.04 10.81 -9.24
CA THR A 214 3.85 10.87 -7.78
C THR A 214 5.03 11.54 -7.07
N ARG A 215 6.27 11.20 -7.46
CA ARG A 215 7.49 11.88 -6.97
C ARG A 215 7.53 13.34 -7.40
N GLY A 216 7.03 13.67 -8.59
CA GLY A 216 6.86 15.04 -9.05
C GLY A 216 5.90 15.85 -8.17
N HIS A 217 4.80 15.26 -7.69
CA HIS A 217 3.91 15.92 -6.74
C HIS A 217 4.59 16.17 -5.40
N ALA A 218 5.31 15.19 -4.86
CA ALA A 218 6.07 15.34 -3.63
C ALA A 218 7.14 16.44 -3.77
N PHE A 219 7.88 16.46 -4.88
CA PHE A 219 8.87 17.50 -5.20
C PHE A 219 8.23 18.89 -5.25
N ARG A 220 7.11 19.07 -5.94
CA ARG A 220 6.47 20.39 -6.08
C ARG A 220 5.88 20.93 -4.78
N THR A 221 5.57 20.07 -3.82
CA THR A 221 4.90 20.45 -2.57
C THR A 221 5.82 20.50 -1.36
N TYR A 222 7.07 20.05 -1.50
CA TYR A 222 8.06 20.10 -0.43
C TYR A 222 8.48 21.55 -0.13
N ASP A 223 8.76 21.84 1.15
CA ASP A 223 9.26 23.13 1.59
C ASP A 223 10.77 23.27 1.32
N TRP A 224 11.12 23.45 0.04
CA TRP A 224 12.51 23.66 -0.38
C TRP A 224 13.11 24.93 0.22
N LYS A 225 12.30 25.97 0.45
CA LYS A 225 12.77 27.22 1.03
C LYS A 225 13.18 27.04 2.49
N GLY A 226 12.37 26.34 3.28
CA GLY A 226 12.72 25.99 4.66
C GLY A 226 13.98 25.13 4.74
N ALA A 227 14.10 24.14 3.85
CA ALA A 227 15.30 23.30 3.77
C ALA A 227 16.57 24.11 3.39
N ASP A 228 16.45 25.01 2.41
CA ASP A 228 17.54 25.89 1.98
C ASP A 228 17.97 26.87 3.08
N ALA A 229 17.00 27.43 3.81
CA ALA A 229 17.27 28.33 4.94
C ALA A 229 18.10 27.65 6.05
N LEU A 230 17.84 26.37 6.33
CA LEU A 230 18.64 25.60 7.30
C LEU A 230 20.10 25.44 6.83
N VAL A 231 20.30 25.18 5.53
CA VAL A 231 21.64 25.05 4.94
C VAL A 231 22.38 26.39 4.95
N ALA A 232 21.69 27.47 4.57
CA ALA A 232 22.23 28.83 4.58
C ALA A 232 22.66 29.24 5.98
N ALA A 233 21.82 29.02 7.00
CA ALA A 233 22.12 29.39 8.39
C ALA A 233 23.45 28.79 8.89
N ILE A 234 23.73 27.53 8.56
CA ILE A 234 24.98 26.86 8.95
C ILE A 234 26.15 27.39 8.10
N SER A 235 25.95 27.54 6.79
CA SER A 235 27.01 27.98 5.86
C SER A 235 27.49 29.39 6.15
N ASP A 236 26.57 30.30 6.50
CA ASP A 236 26.87 31.69 6.84
C ASP A 236 27.57 31.79 8.21
N SER A 237 27.20 30.93 9.17
CA SER A 237 27.88 30.85 10.46
C SER A 237 29.34 30.37 10.32
N ALA A 238 29.59 29.43 9.41
CA ALA A 238 30.93 28.94 9.10
C ALA A 238 31.78 29.99 8.37
N ALA A 239 31.16 30.88 7.58
CA ALA A 239 31.82 32.02 6.96
C ALA A 239 32.22 33.08 8.00
N GLN A 240 31.38 33.34 9.00
CA GLN A 240 31.68 34.28 10.10
C GLN A 240 32.82 33.78 11.02
N MET A 241 32.90 32.48 11.31
CA MET A 241 34.03 31.91 12.08
C MET A 241 35.39 32.05 11.38
N ARG A 242 35.43 32.25 10.06
CA ARG A 242 36.68 32.48 9.31
C ARG A 242 37.12 33.94 9.27
N THR A 243 36.24 34.86 9.66
CA THR A 243 36.50 36.31 9.60
C THR A 243 36.80 36.94 10.95
N ASP A 244 36.65 36.22 12.07
CA ASP A 244 37.11 36.69 13.37
C ASP A 244 38.64 36.51 13.48
N PRO A 245 39.43 37.61 13.56
CA PRO A 245 40.86 37.51 13.80
C PRO A 245 41.11 37.09 15.26
N ALA A 246 42.11 36.21 15.44
CA ALA A 246 42.63 35.81 16.75
C ALA A 246 43.26 36.98 17.52
#